data_AF-A0A3D1SV43-F1
#
_entry.id   AF-A0A3D1SV43-F1
#
_cell.length_a   1.000
_cell.length_b   1.000
_cell.length_c   1.000
_cell.angle_alpha   90.00
_cell.angle_beta   90.00
_cell.angle_gamma   90.00
#
_symmetry.space_group_name_H-M   'P 1'
#
loop_
_entity.id
_entity.type
_entity.pdbx_description
1 polymer ?
#
loop_
_entity_poly.entity_id
_entity_poly.type
_entity_poly.pdbx_seq_one_letter_code
_entity_poly.pdbx_strand_id
1 'polypeptide(L)'
;MTLGIILLGAIVLLTFLGLTQRVFDRMHLTDSRALLFVGLLIAGSFITIQLTGGTRPISVNLGGIVPVILGFYILKKADSRKEWTRALVATVVTTA
;
A
#
# COMPACT_ATOMS: atom_id res chain seq x y z
N MET A 1 -10.49 12.11 21.62
CA MET A 1 -9.77 11.22 20.67
C MET A 1 -9.64 11.97 19.35
N THR A 2 -8.51 11.89 18.66
CA THR A 2 -8.36 12.51 17.32
C THR A 2 -9.17 11.74 16.28
N LEU A 3 -9.74 12.44 15.30
CA LEU A 3 -10.51 11.84 14.20
C LEU A 3 -9.74 10.70 13.50
N GLY A 4 -8.43 10.86 13.33
CA GLY A 4 -7.58 9.82 12.72
C GLY A 4 -7.56 8.51 13.50
N ILE A 5 -7.49 8.55 14.83
CA ILE A 5 -7.50 7.34 15.66
C ILE A 5 -8.88 6.66 15.58
N ILE A 6 -9.95 7.44 15.56
CA ILE A 6 -11.32 6.92 15.41
C ILE A 6 -11.48 6.23 14.05
N LEU A 7 -11.03 6.87 12.97
CA LEU A 7 -11.09 6.30 11.61
C LEU A 7 -10.24 5.03 11.48
N LEU A 8 -9.01 5.04 12.01
CA LEU A 8 -8.16 3.84 12.03
C LEU A 8 -8.84 2.69 12.78
N GLY A 9 -9.37 2.96 13.97
CA GLY A 9 -10.11 1.95 14.75
C GLY A 9 -11.31 1.39 13.97
N ALA A 10 -12.08 2.25 13.31
CA ALA A 10 -13.21 1.84 12.48
C ALA A 10 -12.77 0.97 11.29
N ILE A 11 -11.70 1.34 10.59
CA ILE A 11 -11.17 0.55 9.45
C ILE A 11 -10.70 -0.83 9.92
N VAL A 12 -10.00 -0.89 11.05
CA VAL A 12 -9.57 -2.16 11.65
C VAL A 12 -10.79 -3.04 11.97
N LEU A 13 -11.81 -2.48 12.61
CA LEU A 13 -13.05 -3.18 12.92
C LEU A 13 -13.74 -3.71 11.66
N LEU A 14 -13.90 -2.86 10.63
CA LEU A 14 -14.50 -3.26 9.35
C LEU A 14 -13.72 -4.38 8.65
N THR A 15 -12.40 -4.38 8.80
CA THR A 15 -11.53 -5.42 8.23
C THR A 15 -11.71 -6.75 8.96
N PHE A 16 -11.76 -6.75 10.30
CA PHE A 16 -12.02 -7.96 11.09
C PHE A 16 -13.43 -8.53 10.89
N LEU A 17 -14.42 -7.65 10.66
CA LEU A 17 -15.79 -8.06 10.32
C LEU A 17 -15.92 -8.55 8.87
N GLY A 18 -14.84 -8.54 8.08
CA GLY A 18 -14.83 -9.03 6.69
C GLY A 18 -15.44 -8.06 5.67
N LEU A 19 -15.80 -6.83 6.05
CA LEU A 19 -16.38 -5.87 5.09
C LEU A 19 -15.38 -5.43 4.01
N THR A 20 -14.09 -5.46 4.35
CA THR A 20 -12.98 -5.15 3.42
C THR A 20 -12.56 -6.35 2.56
N GLN A 21 -13.14 -7.55 2.76
CA GLN A 21 -12.71 -8.77 2.08
C GLN A 21 -12.85 -8.67 0.56
N ARG A 22 -13.91 -8.01 0.08
CA ARG A 22 -14.12 -7.70 -1.34
C ARG A 22 -13.01 -6.84 -1.95
N VAL A 23 -12.31 -6.04 -1.14
CA VAL A 23 -11.18 -5.23 -1.61
C VAL A 23 -9.98 -6.13 -1.82
N PHE A 24 -9.67 -7.01 -0.85
CA PHE A 24 -8.57 -7.97 -0.96
C PHE A 24 -8.76 -8.94 -2.14
N ASP A 25 -9.98 -9.45 -2.34
CA ASP A 25 -10.31 -10.35 -3.46
C ASP A 25 -10.09 -9.68 -4.84
N ARG A 26 -10.26 -8.35 -4.90
CA ARG A 26 -10.06 -7.56 -6.14
C ARG A 26 -8.63 -7.11 -6.36
N MET A 27 -7.68 -7.43 -5.47
CA MET A 27 -6.27 -7.07 -5.68
C MET A 27 -5.57 -7.92 -6.76
N HIS A 28 -6.27 -8.92 -7.32
CA HIS A 28 -5.71 -9.87 -8.30
C HIS A 28 -4.42 -10.55 -7.82
N LEU A 29 -4.26 -10.67 -6.51
CA LEU A 29 -3.20 -11.38 -5.82
C LEU A 29 -3.70 -12.79 -5.54
N THR A 30 -2.91 -13.78 -5.91
CA THR A 30 -3.09 -15.13 -5.37
C THR A 30 -2.49 -15.17 -3.96
N ASP A 31 -2.90 -16.12 -3.13
CA ASP A 31 -2.40 -16.24 -1.75
C ASP A 31 -0.87 -16.23 -1.66
N SER A 32 -0.20 -16.92 -2.59
CA SER A 32 1.26 -16.94 -2.68
C SER A 32 1.87 -15.58 -3.04
N ARG A 33 1.22 -14.79 -3.90
CA ARG A 33 1.69 -13.44 -4.25
C ARG A 33 1.48 -12.48 -3.10
N ALA A 34 0.35 -12.56 -2.39
CA ALA A 34 0.11 -11.77 -1.20
C ALA A 34 1.17 -12.06 -0.13
N LEU A 35 1.45 -13.34 0.14
CA LEU A 35 2.53 -13.76 1.04
C LEU A 35 3.91 -13.24 0.60
N LEU A 36 4.21 -13.24 -0.71
CA LEU A 36 5.44 -12.68 -1.24
C LEU A 36 5.55 -11.18 -0.95
N PHE A 37 4.50 -10.39 -1.17
CA PHE A 37 4.52 -8.96 -0.88
C PHE A 37 4.65 -8.67 0.62
N VAL A 38 3.98 -9.44 1.48
CA VAL A 38 4.14 -9.34 2.94
C VAL A 38 5.56 -9.71 3.35
N GLY A 39 6.12 -10.77 2.79
CA GLY A 39 7.51 -11.18 3.01
C GLY A 39 8.50 -10.09 2.58
N LEU A 40 8.30 -9.47 1.43
CA LEU A 40 9.12 -8.35 0.95
C LEU A 40 8.99 -7.11 1.82
N LEU A 41 7.78 -6.79 2.31
CA LEU A 41 7.58 -5.69 3.25
C LEU A 41 8.40 -5.91 4.52
N ILE A 42 8.30 -7.09 5.11
CA ILE A 42 9.00 -7.44 6.34
C ILE A 42 10.51 -7.49 6.11
N ALA A 43 10.97 -8.26 5.13
CA ALA A 43 12.41 -8.40 4.83
C ALA A 43 13.03 -7.08 4.37
N GLY A 44 12.35 -6.36 3.48
CA GLY A 44 12.75 -5.03 3.03
C GLY A 44 12.81 -4.02 4.15
N SER A 45 11.99 -4.15 5.21
CA SER A 45 12.06 -3.32 6.41
C SER A 45 13.39 -3.41 7.17
N PHE A 46 14.17 -4.47 6.97
CA PHE A 46 15.50 -4.59 7.56
C PHE A 46 16.61 -4.00 6.69
N ILE A 47 16.35 -3.75 5.41
CA ILE A 47 17.33 -3.21 4.46
C ILE A 47 17.08 -1.72 4.27
N THR A 48 17.99 -0.90 4.80
CA THR A 48 17.91 0.56 4.72
C THR A 48 19.09 1.11 3.94
N ILE A 49 18.80 1.85 2.87
CA ILE A 49 19.78 2.49 2.01
C ILE A 49 19.83 3.97 2.35
N GLN A 50 21.04 4.48 2.59
CA GLN A 50 21.26 5.91 2.79
C GLN A 50 21.44 6.56 1.41
N LEU A 51 20.54 7.49 1.06
CA LEU A 51 20.57 8.17 -0.23
C LEU A 51 21.50 9.39 -0.22
N THR A 52 21.69 10.03 0.94
CA THR A 52 22.58 11.20 1.06
C THR A 52 23.23 11.21 2.44
N GLY A 53 24.57 11.29 2.46
CA GLY A 53 25.37 11.46 3.66
C GLY A 53 25.75 12.93 3.86
N GLY A 54 24.93 13.68 4.59
CA GLY A 54 25.16 15.08 4.95
C GLY A 54 24.44 15.43 6.25
N THR A 55 24.34 16.72 6.59
CA THR A 55 23.73 17.18 7.87
C THR A 55 22.28 16.74 8.07
N ARG A 56 21.56 16.37 7.01
CA ARG A 56 20.27 15.69 7.06
C ARG A 56 20.34 14.39 6.26
N PRO A 57 20.67 13.26 6.90
CA PRO A 57 20.73 11.99 6.20
C PRO A 57 19.32 11.59 5.78
N ILE A 58 19.15 11.41 4.47
CA ILE A 58 17.92 10.86 3.89
C ILE A 58 18.16 9.38 3.69
N SER A 59 17.41 8.56 4.42
CA SER A 59 17.44 7.11 4.30
C SER A 59 16.11 6.60 3.78
N VAL A 60 16.17 5.58 2.91
CA VAL A 60 14.98 4.89 2.43
C VAL A 60 15.10 3.42 2.78
N ASN A 61 14.03 2.90 3.34
CA ASN A 61 13.87 1.49 3.61
C ASN A 61 13.27 0.78 2.39
N LEU A 62 13.82 -0.37 1.99
CA LEU A 62 13.32 -1.11 0.83
C LEU A 62 11.87 -1.59 1.00
N GLY A 63 11.47 -1.94 2.22
CA GLY A 63 10.09 -2.26 2.56
C GLY A 63 9.12 -1.12 2.24
N GLY A 64 9.54 0.14 2.41
CA GLY A 64 8.74 1.32 2.04
C GLY A 64 8.47 1.46 0.53
N ILE A 65 9.27 0.81 -0.32
CA ILE A 65 9.11 0.83 -1.79
C ILE A 65 8.09 -0.23 -2.24
N VAL A 66 7.93 -1.31 -1.47
CA VAL A 66 7.08 -2.45 -1.83
C VAL A 66 5.60 -2.06 -2.08
N PRO A 67 4.94 -1.21 -1.26
CA PRO A 67 3.57 -0.76 -1.53
C PRO A 67 3.43 0.00 -2.84
N VAL A 68 4.44 0.77 -3.23
CA VAL A 68 4.45 1.51 -4.50
C VAL A 68 4.49 0.53 -5.67
N ILE A 69 5.37 -0.47 -5.59
CA ILE A 69 5.44 -1.56 -6.58
C ILE A 69 4.10 -2.31 -6.66
N LEU A 70 3.50 -2.62 -5.52
CA LEU A 70 2.20 -3.29 -5.46
C LEU A 70 1.09 -2.45 -6.10
N GLY A 71 1.07 -1.14 -5.85
CA GLY A 71 0.14 -0.21 -6.49
C GLY A 71 0.26 -0.25 -8.03
N PHE A 72 1.49 -0.22 -8.55
CA PHE A 72 1.73 -0.40 -9.99
C PHE A 72 1.31 -1.77 -10.51
N TYR A 73 1.51 -2.85 -9.75
CA TYR A 73 1.07 -4.19 -10.12
C TYR A 73 -0.45 -4.24 -10.30
N ILE A 74 -1.22 -3.69 -9.36
CA ILE A 74 -2.68 -3.67 -9.42
C ILE A 74 -3.15 -2.79 -10.56
N LEU A 75 -2.57 -1.59 -10.74
CA LEU A 75 -2.88 -0.70 -11.86
C LEU A 75 -2.67 -1.38 -13.21
N LYS A 76 -1.56 -2.09 -13.41
CA LYS A 76 -1.30 -2.83 -14.66
C LYS A 76 -2.33 -3.93 -14.93
N LYS A 77 -2.98 -4.44 -13.89
CA LYS A 77 -3.97 -5.52 -13.98
C LYS A 77 -5.41 -5.03 -14.07
N ALA A 78 -5.62 -3.72 -14.03
CA ALA A 78 -6.94 -3.11 -14.26
C ALA A 78 -7.41 -3.38 -15.69
N ASP A 79 -8.66 -3.79 -15.84
CA ASP A 79 -9.24 -4.21 -17.12
C ASP A 79 -9.60 -3.02 -18.03
N SER A 80 -9.65 -1.79 -17.49
CA SER A 80 -10.11 -0.62 -18.24
C SER A 80 -9.36 0.68 -17.97
N ARG A 81 -9.25 1.52 -19.01
CA ARG A 81 -8.79 2.92 -18.90
C ARG A 81 -9.64 3.76 -17.94
N LYS A 82 -10.93 3.42 -17.76
CA LYS A 82 -11.80 4.10 -16.78
C LYS A 82 -11.38 3.80 -15.33
N GLU A 83 -10.88 2.59 -15.06
CA GLU A 83 -10.39 2.23 -13.72
C GLU A 83 -9.08 2.95 -13.40
N TRP A 84 -8.20 3.08 -14.39
CA TRP A 84 -6.95 3.86 -14.29
C TRP A 84 -7.19 5.32 -13.92
N THR A 85 -8.09 5.98 -14.64
CA THR A 85 -8.42 7.39 -14.37
C THR A 85 -9.05 7.57 -13.00
N ARG A 86 -9.96 6.68 -12.60
CA ARG A 86 -10.57 6.71 -11.26
C ARG A 86 -9.54 6.47 -10.16
N ALA A 87 -8.61 5.55 -10.35
CA ALA A 87 -7.54 5.27 -9.40
C ALA A 87 -6.62 6.49 -9.23
N LEU A 88 -6.18 7.10 -10.33
CA LEU A 88 -5.37 8.32 -10.29
C LEU A 88 -6.07 9.48 -9.58
N VAL A 89 -7.34 9.75 -9.91
CA VAL A 89 -8.13 10.79 -9.24
C VAL A 89 -8.24 10.51 -7.75
N ALA A 90 -8.54 9.26 -7.35
CA ALA A 90 -8.63 8.89 -5.94
C ALA A 90 -7.29 9.09 -5.20
N THR A 91 -6.16 8.72 -5.82
CA THR A 91 -4.83 8.93 -5.24
C THR A 91 -4.54 10.42 -5.02
N VAL A 92 -4.83 11.27 -6.00
CA VAL A 92 -4.62 12.72 -5.89
C VAL A 92 -5.50 13.32 -4.79
N VAL A 93 -6.81 12.98 -4.77
CA VAL A 93 -7.75 13.46 -3.75
C VAL A 93 -7.37 13.00 -2.35
N THR A 94 -6.80 11.79 -2.20
CA THR A 94 -6.36 11.27 -0.89
C THR A 94 -5.08 11.94 -0.40
N THR A 95 -4.23 12.41 -1.32
CA THR A 95 -2.91 13.00 -0.99
C THR A 95 -2.97 14.50 -0.79
N ALA A 96 -3.96 15.19 -1.39
CA ALA A 96 -4.21 16.62 -1.24
C ALA A 96 -4.82 16.94 0.13
#